data_AF-A0A967R6X4-F1
#
_entry.id   AF-A0A967R6X4-F1
#
_cell.length_a   1.000
_cell.length_b   1.000
_cell.length_c   1.000
_cell.angle_alpha   90.00
_cell.angle_beta   90.00
_cell.angle_gamma   90.00
#
_symmetry.space_group_name_H-M   'P 1'
#
loop_
_entity.id
_entity.type
_entity.pdbx_description
1 polymer ?
#
loop_
_entity_poly.entity_id
_entity_poly.type
_entity_poly.pdbx_seq_one_letter_code
_entity_poly.pdbx_strand_id
1 'polypeptide(L)'
;MSHALDLAVVGAAMVGGILGFLWWNAPPAQIMMGDTGSLAIGSGLAALSLATNTHLLLPIIGGLFVVETISVILQVIVFRRFGGRRLFRMAPIHHHFELSGWPETTVMIRLWLLSGMATAVGLGIFYADAINAGFTQ
;
A
#
# COMPACT_ATOMS: atom_id res chain seq x y z
N MET A 1 -11.31 -23.78 11.02
CA MET A 1 -11.46 -22.48 11.73
C MET A 1 -10.22 -22.04 12.50
N SER A 2 -9.41 -22.95 13.08
CA SER A 2 -8.16 -22.59 13.81
C SER A 2 -7.18 -21.74 12.99
N HIS A 3 -6.91 -22.13 11.74
CA HIS A 3 -5.95 -21.43 10.88
C HIS A 3 -6.32 -19.97 10.54
N ALA A 4 -7.61 -19.64 10.51
CA ALA A 4 -8.04 -18.27 10.20
C ALA A 4 -7.75 -17.31 11.35
N LEU A 5 -7.93 -17.78 12.60
CA LEU A 5 -7.61 -17.00 13.79
C LEU A 5 -6.09 -16.80 13.91
N ASP A 6 -5.29 -17.83 13.62
CA ASP A 6 -3.82 -17.73 13.65
C ASP A 6 -3.31 -16.66 12.66
N LEU A 7 -3.84 -16.66 11.43
CA LEU A 7 -3.52 -15.62 10.44
C LEU A 7 -4.01 -14.23 10.87
N ALA A 8 -5.17 -14.14 11.51
CA ALA A 8 -5.67 -12.88 12.06
C ALA A 8 -4.78 -12.33 13.17
N VAL A 9 -4.21 -13.20 14.04
CA VAL A 9 -3.24 -12.81 15.06
C VAL A 9 -1.97 -12.25 14.41
N VAL A 10 -1.45 -12.90 13.36
CA VAL A 10 -0.31 -12.39 12.59
C VAL A 10 -0.61 -11.02 11.99
N GLY A 11 -1.77 -10.86 11.34
CA GLY A 11 -2.20 -9.58 10.77
C GLY A 11 -2.36 -8.48 11.83
N ALA A 12 -2.95 -8.80 12.98
CA ALA A 12 -3.10 -7.86 14.09
C ALA A 12 -1.75 -7.45 14.69
N ALA A 13 -0.80 -8.38 14.81
CA ALA A 13 0.56 -8.10 15.26
C ALA A 13 1.30 -7.17 14.29
N MET A 14 1.16 -7.39 12.98
CA MET A 14 1.71 -6.49 11.96
C MET A 14 1.13 -5.08 12.07
N VAL A 15 -0.20 -4.95 12.20
CA VAL A 15 -0.87 -3.65 12.40
C VAL A 15 -0.36 -2.97 13.67
N GLY A 16 -0.27 -3.69 14.79
CA GLY A 16 0.27 -3.17 16.05
C GLY A 16 1.70 -2.65 15.91
N GLY A 17 2.57 -3.40 15.22
CA GLY A 17 3.94 -2.97 14.92
C GLY A 17 4.01 -1.70 14.06
N ILE A 18 3.18 -1.62 13.01
CA ILE A 18 3.11 -0.45 12.13
C ILE A 18 2.56 0.78 12.87
N LEU A 19 1.52 0.63 13.69
CA LEU A 19 0.98 1.73 14.49
C LEU A 19 1.99 2.23 15.53
N GLY A 20 2.70 1.32 16.20
CA GLY A 20 3.79 1.67 17.12
C GLY A 20 4.93 2.40 16.42
N PHE A 21 5.32 1.94 15.21
CA PHE A 21 6.32 2.61 14.38
C PHE A 21 5.85 4.00 13.95
N LEU A 22 4.59 4.14 13.51
CA LEU A 22 4.03 5.38 13.01
C LEU A 22 4.06 6.49 14.07
N TRP A 23 3.90 6.16 15.35
CA TRP A 23 4.01 7.12 16.45
C TRP A 23 5.35 7.87 16.45
N TRP A 24 6.44 7.18 16.10
CA TRP A 24 7.79 7.74 16.06
C TRP A 24 8.23 8.17 14.66
N ASN A 25 7.53 7.71 13.62
CA ASN A 25 7.82 8.04 12.23
C ASN A 25 6.99 9.22 11.71
N ALA A 26 5.85 9.55 12.32
CA ALA A 26 5.04 10.70 11.95
C ALA A 26 5.87 12.00 11.99
N PRO A 27 5.66 12.95 11.06
CA PRO A 27 6.49 14.14 10.94
C PRO A 27 6.55 14.99 12.24
N PRO A 28 7.74 15.40 12.70
CA PRO A 28 9.08 15.08 12.17
C PRO A 28 9.54 13.66 12.54
N ALA A 29 9.95 12.88 11.55
CA ALA A 29 10.32 11.48 11.74
C ALA A 29 11.57 11.32 12.62
N GLN A 30 11.48 10.49 13.66
CA GLN A 30 12.60 10.18 14.57
C GLN A 30 13.29 8.86 14.20
N ILE A 31 12.51 7.93 13.64
CA ILE A 31 13.00 6.64 13.14
C ILE A 31 12.54 6.44 11.70
N MET A 32 13.39 5.79 10.90
CA MET A 32 13.12 5.45 9.50
C MET A 32 12.90 3.94 9.37
N MET A 33 11.98 3.55 8.49
CA MET A 33 11.62 2.15 8.33
C MET A 33 12.76 1.30 7.73
N GLY A 34 13.51 1.88 6.80
CA GLY A 34 14.56 1.21 6.04
C GLY A 34 14.05 0.04 5.18
N ASP A 35 14.97 -0.65 4.52
CA ASP A 35 14.66 -1.79 3.64
C ASP A 35 14.16 -3.01 4.43
N THR A 36 14.65 -3.19 5.65
CA THR A 36 14.21 -4.28 6.53
C THR A 36 12.71 -4.21 6.81
N GLY A 37 12.19 -3.03 7.18
CA GLY A 37 10.77 -2.86 7.46
C GLY A 37 9.92 -2.86 6.19
N SER A 38 10.35 -2.17 5.12
CA SER A 38 9.58 -2.10 3.87
C SER A 38 9.38 -3.46 3.22
N LEU A 39 10.45 -4.25 3.10
CA LEU A 39 10.41 -5.57 2.49
C LEU A 39 9.67 -6.58 3.38
N ALA A 40 9.83 -6.50 4.71
CA ALA A 40 9.08 -7.34 5.64
C ALA A 40 7.56 -7.09 5.55
N ILE A 41 7.12 -5.83 5.51
CA ILE A 41 5.69 -5.50 5.40
C ILE A 41 5.15 -5.92 4.02
N GLY A 42 5.87 -5.62 2.94
CA GLY A 42 5.45 -5.99 1.59
C GLY A 42 5.33 -7.51 1.40
N SER A 43 6.34 -8.26 1.86
CA SER A 43 6.32 -9.72 1.80
C SER A 43 5.28 -10.33 2.75
N GLY A 44 5.10 -9.76 3.94
CA GLY A 44 4.06 -10.18 4.88
C GLY A 44 2.64 -10.01 4.32
N LEU A 45 2.35 -8.88 3.69
CA LEU A 45 1.07 -8.65 3.00
C LEU A 45 0.85 -9.64 1.86
N ALA A 46 1.88 -9.90 1.05
CA ALA A 46 1.81 -10.88 -0.02
C ALA A 46 1.56 -12.30 0.53
N ALA A 47 2.29 -12.71 1.56
CA ALA A 47 2.13 -14.01 2.21
C ALA A 47 0.72 -14.18 2.81
N LEU A 48 0.21 -13.17 3.51
CA LEU A 48 -1.16 -13.18 4.04
C LEU A 48 -2.18 -13.34 2.91
N SER A 49 -2.05 -12.59 1.82
CA SER A 49 -2.99 -12.68 0.69
C SER A 49 -2.99 -14.05 0.00
N LEU A 50 -1.85 -14.73 -0.02
CA LEU A 50 -1.74 -16.10 -0.56
C LEU A 50 -2.37 -17.09 0.41
N ALA A 51 -2.07 -16.98 1.71
CA ALA A 51 -2.62 -17.85 2.75
C ALA A 51 -4.15 -17.75 2.87
N THR A 52 -4.73 -16.58 2.60
CA THR A 52 -6.18 -16.34 2.59
C THR A 52 -6.83 -16.56 1.22
N ASN A 53 -6.07 -16.92 0.18
CA ASN A 53 -6.53 -17.00 -1.21
C ASN A 53 -7.13 -15.70 -1.75
N THR A 54 -6.76 -14.54 -1.20
CA THR A 54 -7.24 -13.21 -1.64
C THR A 54 -6.20 -12.45 -2.48
N HIS A 55 -5.35 -13.16 -3.21
CA HIS A 55 -4.24 -12.58 -3.98
C HIS A 55 -4.70 -11.57 -5.06
N LEU A 56 -5.87 -11.76 -5.66
CA LEU A 56 -6.45 -10.80 -6.62
C LEU A 56 -6.94 -9.50 -5.97
N LEU A 57 -7.24 -9.51 -4.67
CA LEU A 57 -7.63 -8.31 -3.92
C LEU A 57 -6.42 -7.48 -3.51
N LEU A 58 -5.22 -8.08 -3.42
CA LEU A 58 -4.02 -7.39 -2.93
C LEU A 58 -3.66 -6.15 -3.77
N PRO A 59 -3.67 -6.16 -5.12
CA PRO A 59 -3.42 -4.95 -5.90
C PRO A 59 -4.45 -3.85 -5.69
N ILE A 60 -5.69 -4.20 -5.32
CA ILE A 60 -6.76 -3.24 -5.06
C ILE A 60 -6.56 -2.62 -3.68
N ILE A 61 -6.40 -3.44 -2.64
CA ILE A 61 -6.16 -2.98 -1.27
C ILE A 61 -4.84 -2.19 -1.19
N GLY A 62 -3.78 -2.69 -1.82
CA GLY A 62 -2.48 -2.05 -1.95
C GLY A 62 -2.42 -1.04 -3.11
N GLY A 63 -3.55 -0.48 -3.55
CA GLY A 63 -3.63 0.37 -4.75
C GLY A 63 -2.64 1.53 -4.75
N LEU A 64 -2.36 2.14 -3.59
CA LEU A 64 -1.34 3.18 -3.48
C LEU A 64 0.08 2.66 -3.83
N PHE A 65 0.47 1.48 -3.32
CA PHE A 65 1.77 0.87 -3.64
C PHE A 65 1.90 0.53 -5.13
N VAL A 66 0.79 0.09 -5.73
CA VAL A 66 0.70 -0.19 -7.17
C VAL A 66 0.90 1.10 -7.96
N VAL A 67 0.20 2.18 -7.62
CA VAL A 67 0.33 3.48 -8.28
C VAL A 67 1.75 4.03 -8.17
N GLU A 68 2.36 3.96 -6.98
CA GLU A 68 3.74 4.39 -6.76
C GLU A 68 4.71 3.61 -7.66
N THR A 69 4.58 2.28 -7.70
CA THR A 69 5.42 1.41 -8.53
C THR A 69 5.22 1.66 -10.02
N ILE A 70 3.96 1.78 -10.47
CA ILE A 70 3.62 2.09 -11.86
C ILE A 70 4.17 3.45 -12.25
N SER A 71 4.15 4.45 -11.37
CA SER A 71 4.71 5.78 -11.65
C SER A 71 6.19 5.70 -11.98
N VAL A 72 6.96 4.88 -11.25
CA VAL A 72 8.38 4.64 -11.50
C VAL A 72 8.59 3.89 -12.81
N ILE A 73 7.82 2.82 -13.05
CA ILE A 73 7.92 2.03 -14.30
C ILE A 73 7.66 2.93 -15.51
N LEU A 74 6.57 3.71 -15.50
CA LEU A 74 6.23 4.63 -16.58
C LEU A 74 7.30 5.72 -16.76
N GLN A 75 7.80 6.30 -15.66
CA GLN A 75 8.86 7.29 -15.72
C GLN A 75 10.13 6.73 -16.38
N VAL A 76 10.56 5.51 -16.01
CA VAL A 76 11.74 4.87 -16.58
C VAL A 76 11.52 4.54 -18.06
N ILE A 77 10.36 4.00 -18.43
CA ILE A 77 10.02 3.71 -19.83
C ILE A 77 10.07 4.98 -20.67
N VAL A 78 9.46 6.08 -20.20
CA VAL A 78 9.42 7.35 -20.93
C VAL A 78 10.82 7.95 -21.06
N PHE A 79 11.60 7.96 -19.96
CA PHE A 79 12.95 8.48 -19.97
C PHE A 79 13.87 7.74 -20.95
N ARG A 80 13.79 6.39 -20.97
CA ARG A 80 14.58 5.55 -21.87
C ARG A 80 14.11 5.65 -23.32
N ARG A 81 12.80 5.71 -23.58
CA ARG A 81 12.24 5.68 -24.94
C ARG A 81 12.25 7.04 -25.64
N PHE A 82 12.11 8.12 -24.89
CA PHE A 82 11.96 9.48 -25.44
C PHE A 82 13.17 10.38 -25.13
N GLY A 83 14.36 9.78 -25.00
CA GLY A 83 15.63 10.52 -24.98
C GLY A 83 15.79 11.47 -23.81
N GLY A 84 15.43 11.04 -22.60
CA GLY A 84 15.63 11.83 -21.37
C GLY A 84 14.44 12.71 -20.96
N ARG A 85 13.34 12.69 -21.71
CA ARG A 85 12.08 13.34 -21.30
C ARG A 85 11.51 12.67 -20.06
N ARG A 86 10.95 13.46 -19.15
CA ARG A 86 10.34 13.00 -17.90
C ARG A 86 8.82 13.13 -17.98
N LEU A 87 8.09 12.08 -17.60
CA LEU A 87 6.62 12.09 -17.56
C LEU A 87 6.13 12.88 -16.35
N PHE A 88 6.65 12.53 -15.17
CA PHE A 88 6.46 13.24 -13.92
C PHE A 88 7.69 14.10 -13.62
N ARG A 89 7.50 15.22 -12.90
CA ARG A 89 8.60 16.04 -12.34
C ARG A 89 9.69 15.18 -11.65
N MET A 90 9.25 14.21 -10.85
CA MET A 90 10.06 13.16 -10.24
C MET A 90 9.17 11.93 -10.00
N ALA A 91 9.77 10.74 -10.04
CA ALA A 91 9.14 9.51 -9.58
C ALA A 91 9.92 9.01 -8.35
N PRO A 92 9.26 8.41 -7.33
CA PRO A 92 7.84 8.02 -7.31
C PRO A 92 6.85 9.20 -7.18
N ILE A 93 5.54 8.93 -7.26
CA ILE A 93 4.52 9.98 -7.51
C ILE A 93 4.37 10.97 -6.34
N HIS A 94 4.65 10.58 -5.10
CA HIS A 94 4.64 11.54 -3.98
C HIS A 94 5.63 12.71 -4.19
N HIS A 95 6.84 12.44 -4.68
CA HIS A 95 7.81 13.48 -5.01
C HIS A 95 7.35 14.37 -6.17
N HIS A 96 6.53 13.85 -7.08
CA HIS A 96 5.90 14.68 -8.11
C HIS A 96 5.05 15.78 -7.47
N PHE A 97 4.25 15.45 -6.45
CA PHE A 97 3.39 16.41 -5.77
C PHE A 97 4.19 17.38 -4.89
N GLU A 98 5.23 16.93 -4.20
CA GLU A 98 6.14 17.80 -3.43
C GLU A 98 6.78 18.86 -4.33
N LEU A 99 7.35 18.44 -5.47
CA LEU A 99 7.93 19.36 -6.46
C LEU A 99 6.88 20.22 -7.19
N SER A 100 5.60 19.92 -7.02
CA SER A 100 4.49 20.75 -7.48
C SER A 100 4.07 21.80 -6.44
N GLY A 101 4.78 21.88 -5.31
CA GLY A 101 4.58 22.87 -4.26
C GLY A 101 3.70 22.40 -3.11
N TRP A 102 3.36 21.11 -3.02
CA TRP A 102 2.57 20.60 -1.91
C TRP A 102 3.47 20.32 -0.70
N PRO A 103 3.06 20.69 0.53
CA PRO A 103 3.77 20.29 1.74
C PRO A 103 3.78 18.77 1.88
N GLU A 104 4.89 18.20 2.36
CA GLU A 104 5.05 16.76 2.58
C GLU A 104 3.91 16.17 3.41
N THR A 105 3.53 16.83 4.51
CA THR A 105 2.39 16.42 5.36
C THR A 105 1.06 16.38 4.60
N THR A 106 0.85 17.30 3.66
CA THR A 106 -0.35 17.34 2.82
C THR A 106 -0.37 16.19 1.82
N VAL A 107 0.78 15.89 1.20
CA VAL A 107 0.94 14.73 0.31
C VAL A 107 0.65 13.45 1.10
N MET A 108 1.30 13.26 2.26
CA MET A 108 1.13 12.09 3.13
C MET A 108 -0.34 11.85 3.49
N ILE A 109 -1.04 12.85 4.03
CA ILE A 109 -2.45 12.70 4.44
C ILE A 109 -3.34 12.38 3.24
N ARG A 110 -3.13 13.02 2.09
CA ARG A 110 -3.92 12.74 0.88
C ARG A 110 -3.68 11.33 0.35
N LEU A 111 -2.44 10.86 0.37
CA LEU A 111 -2.12 9.48 -0.01
C LEU A 111 -2.69 8.46 0.98
N TRP A 112 -2.75 8.77 2.28
CA TRP A 112 -3.44 7.93 3.27
C TRP A 112 -4.94 7.84 2.98
N LEU A 113 -5.59 8.95 2.62
CA LEU A 113 -7.00 8.93 2.22
C LEU A 113 -7.21 8.06 0.98
N LEU A 114 -6.35 8.17 -0.04
CA LEU A 114 -6.42 7.33 -1.24
C LEU A 114 -6.21 5.85 -0.90
N SER A 115 -5.25 5.52 -0.03
CA SER A 115 -5.01 4.16 0.46
C SER A 115 -6.22 3.61 1.22
N GLY A 116 -6.82 4.42 2.10
CA GLY A 116 -8.04 4.07 2.83
C GLY A 116 -9.23 3.82 1.90
N MET A 117 -9.40 4.64 0.86
CA MET A 117 -10.43 4.43 -0.17
C MET A 117 -10.19 3.14 -0.95
N ALA A 118 -8.96 2.88 -1.38
CA ALA A 118 -8.60 1.65 -2.10
C ALA A 118 -8.85 0.41 -1.24
N THR A 119 -8.50 0.47 0.04
CA THR A 119 -8.78 -0.58 1.04
C THR A 119 -10.29 -0.77 1.22
N ALA A 120 -11.07 0.31 1.34
CA ALA A 120 -12.53 0.23 1.47
C ALA A 120 -13.19 -0.41 0.24
N VAL A 121 -12.72 -0.08 -0.98
CA VAL A 121 -13.18 -0.72 -2.22
C VAL A 121 -12.84 -2.22 -2.21
N GLY A 122 -11.61 -2.59 -1.87
CA GLY A 122 -11.21 -4.00 -1.76
C GLY A 122 -12.06 -4.78 -0.75
N LEU A 123 -12.34 -4.19 0.40
CA LEU A 123 -13.22 -4.76 1.42
C LEU A 123 -14.67 -4.89 0.93
N GLY A 124 -15.17 -3.89 0.22
CA GLY A 124 -16.49 -3.92 -0.40
C GLY A 124 -16.64 -5.04 -1.42
N ILE A 125 -15.63 -5.24 -2.28
CA ILE A 125 -15.60 -6.36 -3.24
C ILE A 125 -15.62 -7.70 -2.50
N PHE A 126 -14.78 -7.84 -1.46
CA PHE A 126 -14.71 -9.07 -0.68
C PHE A 126 -16.06 -9.43 -0.02
N TYR A 127 -16.70 -8.47 0.66
CA TYR A 127 -17.98 -8.73 1.31
C TYR A 127 -19.13 -8.90 0.32
N ALA A 128 -19.13 -8.19 -0.82
CA ALA A 128 -20.12 -8.40 -1.86
C ALA A 128 -20.06 -9.84 -2.40
N ASP A 129 -18.86 -10.35 -2.65
CA ASP A 129 -18.64 -11.74 -3.05
C ASP A 129 -19.11 -12.72 -1.95
N ALA A 130 -18.75 -12.47 -0.69
CA ALA A 130 -19.18 -13.31 0.43
C ALA A 130 -20.71 -13.35 0.61
N ILE A 131 -21.39 -12.21 0.43
CA ILE A 131 -22.86 -12.14 0.47
C ILE A 131 -23.46 -12.92 -0.70
N ASN A 132 -22.91 -12.76 -1.91
CA ASN A 132 -23.39 -13.46 -3.11
C ASN A 132 -23.17 -14.97 -3.06
N ALA A 133 -22.06 -15.42 -2.47
CA ALA A 133 -21.76 -16.83 -2.26
C ALA A 133 -22.65 -17.49 -1.19
N GLY A 134 -23.33 -16.67 -0.37
CA GLY A 134 -24.08 -17.11 0.79
C GLY A 134 -23.15 -17.48 1.94
N PHE A 135 -23.39 -16.93 3.14
CA PHE A 135 -22.63 -17.23 4.37
C PHE A 135 -22.80 -18.69 4.88
N THR A 136 -23.24 -19.62 4.02
CA THR A 136 -23.68 -20.97 4.38
C THR A 136 -23.20 -22.02 3.37
N GLN A 137 -21.89 -22.27 3.38
CA GLN A 137 -21.27 -23.57 3.15
C GLN A 137 -20.16 -23.75 4.20
#